data_AF-A0A0M0JAT5-F1
#
_entry.id   AF-A0A0M0JAT5-F1
#
_cell.length_a   1.000
_cell.length_b   1.000
_cell.length_c   1.000
_cell.angle_alpha   90.00
_cell.angle_beta   90.00
_cell.angle_gamma   90.00
#
_symmetry.space_group_name_H-M   'P 1'
#
loop_
_entity.id
_entity.type
_entity.pdbx_description
1 polymer ?
#
loop_
_entity_poly.entity_id
_entity_poly.type
_entity_poly.pdbx_seq_one_letter_code
_entity_poly.pdbx_strand_id
1 'polypeptide(L)'
;MRKELLKLSASAPNWWKMPETSVEAAERFDTKHRARSARADQLCILSRKATSPRDALALKFDEALFAVRTNRYFELRAVAPAEKVIPRARRPKEGKVIEPKPFDVYKSIWEPRRKDADSRDVYDTDEVEFNRFSIDWEELLRLGITKLILMHDDGGDDGVEDEDGDGIPDEVEDVGMVLWKIHDVLSSIYTYYSIQSGSISDGIGLNAWTDFTDDFNLVSKTSQFCQRKDVDLIFIEVNAKSKLAAREIKKQPSTRELAVDGGGELSLSRLEFYQALVRLAICKYVKGGEIPDVSDAVERLVSTDIMNRAIALEMVVVDTRTEIGKRRDAMIQFQGFMEALCRASTLKALPTAAELKAAGCDNAPQWIEENHDKYMAILSTRGTPWGIDPVRPVEESLQMVLDIVHHAVAKTTSSAQAGDISVRSRVVSTEQAMRFVTKLKGRG
;
A
#
# COMPACT_ATOMS: atom_id res chain seq x y z
N MET A 1 28.13 1.64 33.61
CA MET A 1 28.12 3.12 33.54
C MET A 1 27.42 3.67 34.78
N ARG A 2 28.19 4.02 35.80
CA ARG A 2 27.76 4.69 37.04
C ARG A 2 28.42 6.07 37.04
N LYS A 3 27.67 7.07 37.54
CA LYS A 3 27.99 8.50 37.69
C LYS A 3 27.76 9.31 36.41
N GLU A 4 27.05 10.44 36.55
CA GLU A 4 26.69 11.43 35.51
C GLU A 4 25.33 11.30 34.78
N LEU A 5 24.26 11.09 35.54
CA LEU A 5 23.03 11.85 35.25
C LEU A 5 22.85 12.83 36.41
N LEU A 6 23.66 13.89 36.41
CA LEU A 6 23.34 15.10 37.16
C LEU A 6 21.91 15.46 36.75
N LYS A 7 20.98 15.50 37.71
CA LYS A 7 19.58 15.84 37.42
C LYS A 7 19.60 17.17 36.67
N LEU A 8 19.05 17.22 35.45
CA LEU A 8 18.88 18.46 34.67
C LEU A 8 18.14 19.57 35.47
N SER A 9 17.39 19.18 36.51
CA SER A 9 16.79 20.10 37.49
C SER A 9 17.80 20.89 38.32
N ALA A 10 19.02 20.39 38.52
CA ALA A 10 20.09 21.06 39.26
C ALA A 10 20.79 22.14 38.43
N SER A 11 20.65 22.08 37.09
CA SER A 11 21.12 23.11 36.14
C SER A 11 20.04 24.12 35.76
N ALA A 12 18.84 24.03 36.36
CA ALA A 12 17.76 24.98 36.11
C ALA A 12 18.08 26.36 36.70
N PRO A 13 17.78 27.47 35.98
CA PRO A 13 17.91 28.81 36.54
C PRO A 13 17.05 29.00 37.80
N ASN A 14 17.55 29.73 38.80
CA ASN A 14 16.88 29.92 40.09
C ASN A 14 15.45 30.50 40.01
N TRP A 15 15.11 31.17 38.91
CA TRP A 15 13.80 31.75 38.64
C TRP A 15 12.80 30.76 38.04
N TRP A 16 13.25 29.61 37.55
CA TRP A 16 12.42 28.57 36.98
C TRP A 16 12.34 27.36 37.90
N LYS A 17 11.13 27.05 38.36
CA LYS A 17 10.82 25.83 39.10
C LYS A 17 9.87 24.99 38.27
N MET A 18 10.19 23.71 38.09
CA MET A 18 9.34 22.78 37.37
C MET A 18 7.99 22.64 38.11
N PRO A 19 6.84 22.66 37.42
CA PRO A 19 5.54 22.47 38.04
C PRO A 19 5.47 21.13 38.80
N GLU A 20 4.83 21.12 39.96
CA GLU A 20 4.74 19.94 40.84
C GLU A 20 4.10 18.74 40.13
N THR A 21 3.08 18.97 39.31
CA THR A 21 2.44 17.95 38.47
C THR A 21 3.38 17.33 37.44
N SER A 22 4.27 18.13 36.86
CA SER A 22 5.29 17.65 35.93
C SER A 22 6.42 16.90 36.65
N VAL A 23 6.75 17.29 37.90
CA VAL A 23 7.70 16.56 38.76
C VAL A 23 7.14 15.16 39.08
N GLU A 24 5.90 15.07 39.54
CA GLU A 24 5.25 13.79 39.85
C GLU A 24 5.10 12.91 38.60
N ALA A 25 4.73 13.49 37.45
CA ALA A 25 4.64 12.77 36.18
C ALA A 25 6.01 12.23 35.73
N ALA A 26 7.07 13.02 35.90
CA ALA A 26 8.43 12.61 35.57
C ALA A 26 8.91 11.49 36.50
N GLU A 27 8.70 11.62 37.81
CA GLU A 27 9.06 10.57 38.78
C GLU A 27 8.30 9.27 38.53
N ARG A 28 7.00 9.36 38.19
CA ARG A 28 6.18 8.20 37.80
C ARG A 28 6.70 7.56 36.52
N PHE A 29 7.02 8.35 35.50
CA PHE A 29 7.61 7.85 34.25
C PHE A 29 8.92 7.14 34.53
N ASP A 30 9.85 7.78 35.25
CA ASP A 30 11.18 7.24 35.55
C ASP A 30 11.10 5.96 36.38
N THR A 31 10.22 5.92 37.37
CA THR A 31 10.02 4.73 38.23
C THR A 31 9.49 3.56 37.41
N LYS A 32 8.47 3.83 36.58
CA LYS A 32 7.85 2.83 35.71
C LYS A 32 8.79 2.37 34.60
N HIS A 33 9.57 3.28 34.02
CA HIS A 33 10.55 2.99 32.99
C HIS A 33 11.68 2.14 33.57
N ARG A 34 12.25 2.52 34.73
CA ARG A 34 13.26 1.71 35.43
C ARG A 34 12.76 0.30 35.75
N ALA A 35 11.54 0.16 36.28
CA ALA A 35 10.97 -1.15 36.59
C ALA A 35 10.76 -2.02 35.33
N ARG A 36 10.27 -1.43 34.24
CA ARG A 36 10.07 -2.13 32.97
C ARG A 36 11.40 -2.53 32.33
N SER A 37 12.40 -1.65 32.34
CA SER A 37 13.73 -1.93 31.81
C SER A 37 14.43 -3.03 32.61
N ALA A 38 14.37 -2.98 33.95
CA ALA A 38 14.93 -4.05 34.80
C ALA A 38 14.27 -5.41 34.53
N ARG A 39 12.95 -5.44 34.31
CA ARG A 39 12.22 -6.66 33.94
C ARG A 39 12.64 -7.18 32.55
N ALA A 40 12.78 -6.29 31.57
CA ALA A 40 13.24 -6.65 30.24
C ALA A 40 14.68 -7.18 30.26
N ASP A 41 15.58 -6.55 31.02
CA ASP A 41 16.97 -7.00 31.19
C ASP A 41 17.05 -8.39 31.83
N GLN A 42 16.26 -8.62 32.89
CA GLN A 42 16.19 -9.94 33.54
C GLN A 42 15.70 -11.02 32.56
N LEU A 43 14.67 -10.72 31.79
CA LEU A 43 14.12 -11.64 30.79
C LEU A 43 15.07 -11.84 29.60
N CYS A 44 15.86 -10.83 29.22
CA CYS A 44 16.91 -10.96 28.21
C CYS A 44 18.00 -11.94 28.65
N ILE A 45 18.44 -11.85 29.91
CA ILE A 45 19.45 -12.75 30.47
C ILE A 45 18.92 -14.18 30.52
N LEU A 46 17.64 -14.36 30.85
CA LEU A 46 17.00 -15.68 30.91
C LEU A 46 16.70 -16.24 29.50
N SER A 47 16.33 -15.40 28.54
CA SER A 47 16.00 -15.80 27.16
C SER A 47 17.24 -16.15 26.33
N ARG A 48 18.45 -15.73 26.72
CA ARG A 48 19.71 -16.19 26.08
C ARG A 48 19.94 -17.71 26.14
N LYS A 49 19.19 -18.43 26.97
CA LYS A 49 19.18 -19.90 27.04
C LYS A 49 18.08 -20.53 26.19
N ALA A 50 17.17 -19.73 25.63
CA ALA A 50 16.13 -20.20 24.72
C ALA A 50 16.76 -20.61 23.40
N THR A 51 16.32 -21.74 22.85
CA THR A 51 16.88 -22.29 21.60
C THR A 51 15.95 -21.98 20.42
N SER A 52 14.70 -21.60 20.68
CA SER A 52 13.70 -21.25 19.68
C SER A 52 13.06 -19.88 19.96
N PRO A 53 12.78 -19.07 18.92
CA PRO A 53 12.04 -17.81 19.06
C PRO A 53 10.56 -18.02 19.48
N ARG A 54 10.04 -19.25 19.40
CA ARG A 54 8.70 -19.62 19.94
C ARG A 54 8.73 -20.04 21.40
N ASP A 55 9.89 -20.03 22.06
CA ASP A 55 9.98 -20.35 23.48
C ASP A 55 9.24 -19.30 24.30
N ALA A 56 8.45 -19.74 25.29
CA ALA A 56 7.64 -18.86 26.12
C ALA A 56 8.46 -17.76 26.84
N LEU A 57 9.77 -17.96 27.01
CA LEU A 57 10.69 -16.96 27.56
C LEU A 57 11.07 -15.87 26.55
N ALA A 58 11.19 -16.19 25.26
CA ALA A 58 11.45 -15.21 24.20
C ALA A 58 10.25 -14.29 24.02
N LEU A 59 9.03 -14.85 23.97
CA LEU A 59 7.78 -14.08 23.91
C LEU A 59 7.62 -13.13 25.11
N LYS A 60 7.91 -13.61 26.33
CA LYS A 60 7.87 -12.77 27.54
C LYS A 60 8.91 -11.64 27.51
N PHE A 61 10.07 -11.88 26.91
CA PHE A 61 11.07 -10.84 26.71
C PHE A 61 10.58 -9.78 25.72
N ASP A 62 10.00 -10.18 24.60
CA ASP A 62 9.46 -9.25 23.60
C ASP A 62 8.31 -8.41 24.14
N GLU A 63 7.40 -9.00 24.93
CA GLU A 63 6.36 -8.26 25.66
C GLU A 63 6.95 -7.23 26.63
N ALA A 64 7.99 -7.61 27.37
CA ALA A 64 8.68 -6.71 28.29
C ALA A 64 9.40 -5.56 27.55
N LEU A 65 10.05 -5.87 26.42
CA LEU A 65 10.72 -4.90 25.56
C LEU A 65 9.71 -3.93 24.93
N PHE A 66 8.56 -4.43 24.48
CA PHE A 66 7.47 -3.60 23.99
C PHE A 66 6.92 -2.67 25.08
N ALA A 67 6.75 -3.16 26.31
CA ALA A 67 6.34 -2.33 27.43
C ALA A 67 7.34 -1.20 27.75
N VAL A 68 8.65 -1.43 27.58
CA VAL A 68 9.67 -0.38 27.68
C VAL A 68 9.51 0.63 26.55
N ARG A 69 9.42 0.15 25.29
CA ARG A 69 9.29 0.98 24.08
C ARG A 69 8.03 1.84 24.05
N THR A 70 6.93 1.36 24.63
CA THR A 70 5.63 2.07 24.67
C THR A 70 5.43 2.90 25.93
N ASN A 71 6.34 2.85 26.90
CA ASN A 71 6.27 3.76 28.04
C ASN A 71 6.53 5.19 27.52
N ARG A 72 5.53 6.07 27.65
CA ARG A 72 5.64 7.49 27.28
C ARG A 72 5.50 8.33 28.53
N TYR A 73 6.22 9.44 28.57
CA TYR A 73 5.97 10.50 29.53
C TYR A 73 4.63 11.17 29.17
N PHE A 74 3.76 11.33 30.16
CA PHE A 74 2.54 12.13 30.02
C PHE A 74 2.18 12.72 31.37
N GLU A 75 1.69 13.95 31.35
CA GLU A 75 1.20 14.64 32.53
C GLU A 75 -0.31 14.40 32.64
N LEU A 76 -0.75 13.83 33.76
CA LEU A 76 -2.18 13.66 34.03
C LEU A 76 -2.77 15.03 34.38
N ARG A 77 -3.26 15.73 33.37
CA ARG A 77 -4.11 16.90 33.61
C ARG A 77 -5.44 16.40 34.13
N ALA A 78 -5.81 16.80 35.34
CA ALA A 78 -7.18 16.61 35.82
C ALA A 78 -8.12 17.34 34.86
N VAL A 79 -8.77 16.59 33.97
CA VAL A 79 -9.91 17.12 33.22
C VAL A 79 -10.99 17.28 34.27
N ALA A 80 -11.28 18.51 34.67
CA ALA A 80 -12.45 18.79 35.48
C ALA A 80 -13.65 18.13 34.76
N PRO A 81 -14.51 17.36 35.45
CA PRO A 81 -15.70 16.83 34.82
C PRO A 81 -16.41 18.02 34.19
N ALA A 82 -16.57 17.99 32.87
CA ALA A 82 -17.11 19.10 32.12
C ALA A 82 -18.46 19.45 32.75
N GLU A 83 -18.49 20.55 33.50
CA GLU A 83 -19.74 21.16 33.92
C GLU A 83 -20.52 21.36 32.63
N LYS A 84 -21.75 20.83 32.55
CA LYS A 84 -22.62 21.05 31.41
C LYS A 84 -22.96 22.54 31.36
N VAL A 85 -22.03 23.34 30.84
CA VAL A 85 -22.25 24.72 30.50
C VAL A 85 -23.18 24.68 29.31
N ILE A 86 -24.49 24.77 29.58
CA ILE A 86 -25.44 25.25 28.59
C ILE A 86 -24.97 26.67 28.27
N PRO A 87 -24.38 26.94 27.10
CA PRO A 87 -23.89 28.27 26.83
C PRO A 87 -25.12 29.17 26.73
N ARG A 88 -25.26 30.16 27.62
CA ARG A 88 -26.12 31.31 27.33
C ARG A 88 -25.55 31.92 26.06
N ALA A 89 -26.27 31.74 24.96
CA ALA A 89 -25.90 32.20 23.64
C ALA A 89 -25.49 33.68 23.71
N ARG A 90 -24.18 33.94 23.55
CA ARG A 90 -23.74 35.26 23.13
C ARG A 90 -24.37 35.46 21.76
N ARG A 91 -25.13 36.55 21.57
CA ARG A 91 -25.58 36.93 20.23
C ARG A 91 -24.35 36.91 19.33
N PRO A 92 -24.32 36.08 18.27
CA PRO A 92 -23.22 36.10 17.32
C PRO A 92 -23.09 37.52 16.82
N LYS A 93 -21.89 38.09 16.87
CA LYS A 93 -21.58 39.17 15.93
C LYS A 93 -21.86 38.57 14.57
N GLU A 94 -22.60 39.28 13.72
CA GLU A 94 -22.93 38.87 12.36
C GLU A 94 -21.64 38.74 11.52
N GLY A 95 -20.88 37.67 11.77
CA GLY A 95 -19.95 37.13 10.81
C GLY A 95 -20.82 36.59 9.70
N LYS A 96 -20.59 37.05 8.47
CA LYS A 96 -21.22 36.47 7.28
C LYS A 96 -21.07 34.95 7.40
N VAL A 97 -22.21 34.26 7.53
CA VAL A 97 -22.26 32.81 7.40
C VAL A 97 -21.83 32.54 5.97
N ILE A 98 -20.55 32.26 5.77
CA ILE A 98 -20.10 31.67 4.51
C ILE A 98 -20.63 30.26 4.61
N GLU A 99 -21.76 29.99 3.95
CA GLU A 99 -22.20 28.62 3.75
C GLU A 99 -21.00 27.88 3.16
N PRO A 100 -20.51 26.81 3.83
CA PRO A 100 -19.39 26.05 3.29
C PRO A 100 -19.85 25.55 1.92
N LYS A 101 -19.23 26.08 0.86
CA LYS A 101 -19.51 25.60 -0.49
C LYS A 101 -19.30 24.08 -0.48
N PRO A 102 -20.25 23.29 -1.00
CA PRO A 102 -20.07 21.85 -1.07
C PRO A 102 -18.76 21.54 -1.79
N PHE A 103 -17.97 20.64 -1.19
CA PHE A 103 -16.69 20.24 -1.75
C PHE A 103 -16.91 19.66 -3.16
N ASP A 104 -16.34 20.33 -4.15
CA ASP A 104 -16.43 19.94 -5.56
C ASP A 104 -15.09 19.30 -5.96
N VAL A 105 -15.10 17.97 -6.10
CA VAL A 105 -13.93 17.17 -6.49
C VAL A 105 -13.32 17.66 -7.80
N TYR A 106 -14.16 18.13 -8.74
CA TYR A 106 -13.74 18.57 -10.07
C TYR A 106 -13.09 19.96 -10.08
N LYS A 107 -13.21 20.72 -8.99
CA LYS A 107 -12.55 22.00 -8.77
C LYS A 107 -11.53 21.94 -7.62
N SER A 108 -11.18 20.72 -7.22
CA SER A 108 -10.23 20.47 -6.14
C SER A 108 -8.81 20.34 -6.68
N ILE A 109 -7.87 20.05 -5.78
CA ILE A 109 -6.48 19.70 -6.08
C ILE A 109 -6.33 18.58 -7.13
N TRP A 110 -7.38 17.78 -7.37
CA TRP A 110 -7.41 16.68 -8.32
C TRP A 110 -7.79 17.07 -9.74
N GLU A 111 -8.18 18.33 -9.99
CA GLU A 111 -8.50 18.84 -11.34
C GLU A 111 -7.41 18.53 -12.39
N PRO A 112 -6.10 18.67 -12.10
CA PRO A 112 -5.05 18.38 -13.08
C PRO A 112 -5.06 16.94 -13.59
N ARG A 113 -5.53 15.96 -12.78
CA ARG A 113 -5.60 14.54 -13.16
C ARG A 113 -6.35 14.32 -14.46
N ARG A 114 -7.37 15.13 -14.76
CA ARG A 114 -8.16 15.03 -16.00
C ARG A 114 -7.33 15.27 -17.27
N LYS A 115 -6.21 15.99 -17.17
CA LYS A 115 -5.30 16.22 -18.30
C LYS A 115 -4.32 15.09 -18.49
N ASP A 116 -3.86 14.50 -17.38
CA ASP A 116 -2.74 13.55 -17.36
C ASP A 116 -3.19 12.09 -17.36
N ALA A 117 -4.38 11.79 -16.82
CA ALA A 117 -4.93 10.44 -16.77
C ALA A 117 -5.52 10.02 -18.12
N ASP A 118 -5.35 8.75 -18.46
CA ASP A 118 -5.89 8.13 -19.68
C ASP A 118 -7.42 8.19 -19.72
N SER A 119 -8.09 8.17 -18.55
CA SER A 119 -9.56 8.31 -18.42
C SER A 119 -10.08 9.70 -18.75
N ARG A 120 -9.20 10.71 -18.83
CA ARG A 120 -9.55 12.14 -18.96
C ARG A 120 -10.49 12.64 -17.86
N ASP A 121 -10.58 11.91 -16.75
CA ASP A 121 -11.46 12.20 -15.63
C ASP A 121 -10.73 12.16 -14.28
N VAL A 122 -11.38 12.67 -13.22
CA VAL A 122 -10.84 12.60 -11.86
C VAL A 122 -10.89 11.17 -11.32
N TYR A 123 -11.84 10.36 -11.80
CA TYR A 123 -11.91 8.93 -11.53
C TYR A 123 -11.42 8.14 -12.75
N ASP A 124 -10.95 6.92 -12.53
CA ASP A 124 -10.71 6.01 -13.64
C ASP A 124 -12.07 5.52 -14.15
N THR A 125 -12.20 5.40 -15.47
CA THR A 125 -13.42 4.90 -16.09
C THR A 125 -13.26 3.41 -16.34
N ASP A 126 -14.38 2.67 -16.22
CA ASP A 126 -14.42 1.23 -16.50
C ASP A 126 -13.80 0.91 -17.88
N GLU A 127 -13.95 1.80 -18.87
CA GLU A 127 -13.35 1.65 -20.19
C GLU A 127 -11.81 1.62 -20.17
N VAL A 128 -11.17 2.47 -19.38
CA VAL A 128 -9.71 2.52 -19.26
C VAL A 128 -9.19 1.36 -18.44
N GLU A 129 -9.89 0.99 -17.37
CA GLU A 129 -9.56 -0.17 -16.55
C GLU A 129 -9.69 -1.47 -17.36
N PHE A 130 -10.74 -1.56 -18.18
CA PHE A 130 -10.97 -2.67 -19.09
C PHE A 130 -9.92 -2.75 -20.19
N ASN A 131 -9.53 -1.61 -20.78
CA ASN A 131 -8.43 -1.58 -21.75
C ASN A 131 -7.11 -2.04 -21.13
N ARG A 132 -6.82 -1.61 -19.90
CA ARG A 132 -5.63 -2.05 -19.15
C ARG A 132 -5.68 -3.56 -18.89
N PHE A 133 -6.83 -4.07 -18.45
CA PHE A 133 -7.03 -5.50 -18.22
C PHE A 133 -6.87 -6.31 -19.51
N SER A 134 -7.39 -5.80 -20.64
CA SER A 134 -7.27 -6.46 -21.94
C SER A 134 -5.81 -6.59 -22.39
N ILE A 135 -5.00 -5.55 -22.19
CA ILE A 135 -3.55 -5.59 -22.47
C ILE A 135 -2.85 -6.61 -21.56
N ASP A 136 -3.20 -6.61 -20.27
CA ASP A 136 -2.66 -7.56 -19.30
C ASP A 136 -3.02 -9.01 -19.67
N TRP A 137 -4.26 -9.24 -20.11
CA TRP A 137 -4.77 -10.54 -20.52
C TRP A 137 -4.09 -11.04 -21.80
N GLU A 138 -3.90 -10.16 -22.79
CA GLU A 138 -3.16 -10.48 -24.02
C GLU A 138 -1.74 -10.97 -23.71
N GLU A 139 -1.05 -10.31 -22.79
CA GLU A 139 0.28 -10.73 -22.36
C GLU A 139 0.25 -12.08 -21.63
N LEU A 140 -0.78 -12.37 -20.83
CA LEU A 140 -0.96 -13.68 -20.19
C LEU A 140 -1.21 -14.81 -21.20
N LEU A 141 -2.00 -14.55 -22.25
CA LEU A 141 -2.20 -15.45 -23.38
C LEU A 141 -0.85 -15.77 -24.04
N ARG A 142 -0.02 -14.73 -24.29
CA ARG A 142 1.33 -14.88 -24.84
C ARG A 142 2.27 -15.69 -23.94
N LEU A 143 2.14 -15.57 -22.63
CA LEU A 143 2.88 -16.34 -21.63
C LEU A 143 2.39 -17.79 -21.48
N GLY A 144 1.38 -18.19 -22.26
CA GLY A 144 0.92 -19.57 -22.38
C GLY A 144 -0.10 -19.98 -21.33
N ILE A 145 -0.92 -19.05 -20.84
CA ILE A 145 -2.04 -19.37 -19.94
C ILE A 145 -3.11 -20.23 -20.64
N THR A 146 -3.31 -20.05 -21.96
CA THR A 146 -4.23 -20.86 -22.78
C THR A 146 -3.95 -22.35 -22.62
N LYS A 147 -2.70 -22.79 -22.82
CA LYS A 147 -2.30 -24.19 -22.69
C LYS A 147 -2.46 -24.73 -21.26
N LEU A 148 -2.41 -23.86 -20.25
CA LEU A 148 -2.59 -24.26 -18.86
C LEU A 148 -4.07 -24.54 -18.58
N ILE A 149 -4.96 -23.66 -19.05
CA ILE A 149 -6.41 -23.76 -18.87
C ILE A 149 -6.91 -25.02 -19.59
N LEU A 150 -6.67 -25.12 -20.90
CA LEU A 150 -7.13 -26.25 -21.71
C LEU A 150 -6.59 -27.62 -21.31
N MET A 151 -5.42 -27.68 -20.65
CA MET A 151 -4.85 -28.95 -20.18
C MET A 151 -5.59 -29.51 -18.97
N HIS A 152 -6.29 -28.64 -18.23
CA HIS A 152 -6.89 -28.96 -16.94
C HIS A 152 -8.41 -28.86 -16.95
N ASP A 153 -8.99 -28.37 -18.03
CA ASP A 153 -10.44 -28.35 -18.23
C ASP A 153 -10.94 -29.72 -18.71
N ASP A 154 -11.98 -30.26 -18.06
CA ASP A 154 -12.55 -31.59 -18.34
C ASP A 154 -14.10 -31.57 -18.18
N GLY A 155 -14.75 -30.57 -18.77
CA GLY A 155 -16.20 -30.32 -18.73
C GLY A 155 -17.05 -30.97 -19.81
N GLY A 156 -16.51 -31.80 -20.72
CA GLY A 156 -17.29 -32.39 -21.81
C GLY A 156 -17.41 -31.45 -23.01
N ASP A 157 -17.08 -32.00 -24.16
CA ASP A 157 -16.62 -31.30 -25.35
C ASP A 157 -15.20 -30.73 -25.24
N ASP A 158 -14.57 -30.70 -26.38
CA ASP A 158 -13.14 -30.85 -26.59
C ASP A 158 -12.24 -29.68 -26.14
N GLY A 159 -12.72 -28.74 -25.32
CA GLY A 159 -11.95 -27.57 -24.85
C GLY A 159 -11.32 -26.73 -25.99
N VAL A 160 -11.73 -27.02 -27.22
CA VAL A 160 -11.27 -26.41 -28.47
C VAL A 160 -12.47 -25.82 -29.22
N GLU A 161 -13.67 -25.95 -28.65
CA GLU A 161 -14.85 -25.21 -29.06
C GLU A 161 -14.56 -23.70 -28.96
N ASP A 162 -14.37 -23.16 -30.15
CA ASP A 162 -14.32 -21.75 -30.47
C ASP A 162 -15.63 -21.51 -31.22
N GLU A 163 -16.75 -21.48 -30.49
CA GLU A 163 -18.09 -21.41 -31.10
C GLU A 163 -18.26 -20.12 -31.92
N ASP A 164 -17.47 -19.09 -31.63
CA ASP A 164 -17.53 -17.78 -32.27
C ASP A 164 -16.48 -17.56 -33.38
N GLY A 165 -15.50 -18.46 -33.50
CA GLY A 165 -14.47 -18.48 -34.54
C GLY A 165 -13.41 -17.38 -34.39
N ASP A 166 -13.16 -16.88 -33.18
CA ASP A 166 -12.21 -15.80 -32.92
C ASP A 166 -10.75 -16.26 -32.71
N GLY A 167 -10.55 -17.56 -32.60
CA GLY A 167 -9.26 -18.21 -32.39
C GLY A 167 -8.79 -18.29 -30.93
N ILE A 168 -9.67 -17.96 -29.97
CA ILE A 168 -9.49 -18.15 -28.53
C ILE A 168 -10.59 -19.11 -28.06
N PRO A 169 -10.24 -20.22 -27.38
CA PRO A 169 -11.26 -21.11 -26.83
C PRO A 169 -12.15 -20.40 -25.82
N ASP A 170 -13.46 -20.67 -25.85
CA ASP A 170 -14.46 -19.99 -25.02
C ASP A 170 -14.13 -20.08 -23.51
N GLU A 171 -13.61 -21.22 -23.05
CA GLU A 171 -13.18 -21.42 -21.66
C GLU A 171 -12.06 -20.45 -21.21
N VAL A 172 -11.19 -20.05 -22.15
CA VAL A 172 -10.13 -19.08 -21.87
C VAL A 172 -10.72 -17.66 -21.78
N GLU A 173 -11.76 -17.35 -22.55
CA GLU A 173 -12.51 -16.10 -22.42
C GLU A 173 -13.20 -16.04 -21.04
N ASP A 174 -13.86 -17.13 -20.63
CA ASP A 174 -14.62 -17.19 -19.38
C ASP A 174 -13.74 -17.02 -18.14
N VAL A 175 -12.56 -17.64 -18.09
CA VAL A 175 -11.57 -17.39 -17.02
C VAL A 175 -11.16 -15.91 -16.98
N GLY A 176 -10.94 -15.29 -18.14
CA GLY A 176 -10.63 -13.86 -18.24
C GLY A 176 -11.76 -12.99 -17.70
N MET A 177 -13.00 -13.36 -18.00
CA MET A 177 -14.19 -12.65 -17.55
C MET A 177 -14.43 -12.74 -16.05
N VAL A 178 -14.17 -13.90 -15.47
CA VAL A 178 -14.21 -14.06 -14.02
C VAL A 178 -13.20 -13.10 -13.38
N LEU A 179 -11.95 -13.09 -13.84
CA LEU A 179 -10.91 -12.20 -13.30
C LEU A 179 -11.24 -10.71 -13.50
N TRP A 180 -11.89 -10.35 -14.60
CA TRP A 180 -12.36 -8.98 -14.84
C TRP A 180 -13.41 -8.53 -13.83
N LYS A 181 -14.43 -9.36 -13.52
CA LYS A 181 -15.50 -9.01 -12.57
C LYS A 181 -15.00 -8.60 -11.17
N ILE A 182 -13.81 -9.05 -10.81
CA ILE A 182 -13.20 -8.89 -9.49
C ILE A 182 -11.86 -8.15 -9.53
N HIS A 183 -11.53 -7.52 -10.67
CA HIS A 183 -10.22 -6.95 -10.94
C HIS A 183 -9.84 -5.81 -9.98
N ASP A 184 -10.80 -5.03 -9.48
CA ASP A 184 -10.59 -3.96 -8.50
C ASP A 184 -10.06 -4.50 -7.17
N VAL A 185 -10.69 -5.56 -6.68
CA VAL A 185 -10.32 -6.23 -5.43
C VAL A 185 -8.96 -6.89 -5.60
N LEU A 186 -8.73 -7.57 -6.73
CA LEU A 186 -7.43 -8.18 -7.03
C LEU A 186 -6.31 -7.15 -7.17
N SER A 187 -6.58 -5.99 -7.78
CA SER A 187 -5.63 -4.88 -7.89
C SER A 187 -5.27 -4.31 -6.51
N SER A 188 -6.27 -4.17 -5.64
CA SER A 188 -6.08 -3.71 -4.26
C SER A 188 -5.26 -4.70 -3.43
N ILE A 189 -5.58 -6.00 -3.53
CA ILE A 189 -4.82 -7.09 -2.90
C ILE A 189 -3.37 -7.08 -3.40
N TYR A 190 -3.16 -7.03 -4.72
CA TYR A 190 -1.83 -6.99 -5.32
C TYR A 190 -1.02 -5.81 -4.77
N THR A 191 -1.63 -4.63 -4.74
CA THR A 191 -0.98 -3.40 -4.25
C THR A 191 -0.57 -3.55 -2.79
N TYR A 192 -1.46 -4.06 -1.94
CA TYR A 192 -1.19 -4.28 -0.53
C TYR A 192 0.02 -5.20 -0.30
N TYR A 193 0.04 -6.39 -0.93
CA TYR A 193 1.13 -7.35 -0.73
C TYR A 193 2.44 -6.94 -1.44
N SER A 194 2.36 -6.12 -2.49
CA SER A 194 3.56 -5.53 -3.11
C SER A 194 4.19 -4.47 -2.22
N ILE A 195 3.38 -3.58 -1.62
CA ILE A 195 3.86 -2.61 -0.63
C ILE A 195 4.48 -3.32 0.57
N GLN A 196 3.86 -4.41 1.04
CA GLN A 196 4.40 -5.22 2.13
C GLN A 196 5.77 -5.82 1.79
N SER A 197 6.03 -6.11 0.50
CA SER A 197 7.32 -6.60 0.03
C SER A 197 8.38 -5.50 -0.07
N GLY A 198 7.97 -4.23 -0.08
CA GLY A 198 8.84 -3.05 -0.01
C GLY A 198 8.39 -1.91 -0.91
N SER A 199 8.01 -2.22 -2.16
CA SER A 199 7.54 -1.25 -3.14
C SER A 199 6.56 -1.91 -4.12
N ILE A 200 5.63 -1.12 -4.66
CA ILE A 200 4.72 -1.55 -5.73
C ILE A 200 5.50 -1.98 -6.99
N SER A 201 6.66 -1.36 -7.23
CA SER A 201 7.55 -1.67 -8.37
C SER A 201 8.19 -3.05 -8.29
N ASP A 202 8.36 -3.58 -7.08
CA ASP A 202 9.18 -4.76 -6.83
C ASP A 202 8.34 -6.04 -6.93
N GLY A 203 7.01 -5.90 -6.98
CA GLY A 203 6.06 -7.01 -7.02
C GLY A 203 5.90 -7.73 -5.67
N ILE A 204 5.20 -8.84 -5.68
CA ILE A 204 4.94 -9.65 -4.48
C ILE A 204 6.10 -10.62 -4.27
N GLY A 205 6.89 -10.43 -3.21
CA GLY A 205 7.92 -11.38 -2.80
C GLY A 205 7.34 -12.65 -2.16
N LEU A 206 8.15 -13.71 -2.03
CA LEU A 206 7.70 -15.03 -1.53
C LEU A 206 7.08 -14.97 -0.13
N ASN A 207 7.60 -14.12 0.77
CA ASN A 207 7.04 -13.95 2.11
C ASN A 207 5.65 -13.33 2.06
N ALA A 208 5.45 -12.31 1.23
CA ALA A 208 4.15 -11.67 1.05
C ALA A 208 3.15 -12.59 0.33
N TRP A 209 3.61 -13.43 -0.61
CA TRP A 209 2.80 -14.50 -1.20
C TRP A 209 2.35 -15.54 -0.17
N THR A 210 3.25 -15.90 0.76
CA THR A 210 2.94 -16.82 1.86
C THR A 210 1.87 -16.21 2.76
N ASP A 211 2.06 -14.95 3.17
CA ASP A 211 1.10 -14.21 4.00
C ASP A 211 -0.26 -14.08 3.28
N PHE A 212 -0.28 -13.75 1.98
CA PHE A 212 -1.50 -13.72 1.16
C PHE A 212 -2.26 -15.05 1.20
N THR A 213 -1.57 -16.14 0.89
CA THR A 213 -2.22 -17.46 0.83
C THR A 213 -2.67 -17.98 2.19
N ASP A 214 -2.02 -17.56 3.28
CA ASP A 214 -2.46 -17.84 4.67
C ASP A 214 -3.65 -16.97 5.08
N ASP A 215 -3.62 -15.66 4.81
CA ASP A 215 -4.67 -14.71 5.21
C ASP A 215 -6.02 -15.05 4.56
N PHE A 216 -5.98 -15.50 3.30
CA PHE A 216 -7.16 -15.98 2.58
C PHE A 216 -7.43 -17.48 2.78
N ASN A 217 -6.62 -18.18 3.59
CA ASN A 217 -6.72 -19.61 3.87
C ASN A 217 -6.87 -20.45 2.57
N LEU A 218 -6.05 -20.10 1.58
CA LEU A 218 -6.06 -20.74 0.27
C LEU A 218 -5.34 -22.09 0.31
N VAL A 219 -4.44 -22.28 1.29
CA VAL A 219 -3.70 -23.53 1.51
C VAL A 219 -4.51 -24.53 2.32
N SER A 220 -4.49 -25.80 1.90
CA SER A 220 -5.13 -26.89 2.63
C SER A 220 -4.11 -27.94 3.04
N LYS A 221 -4.00 -28.20 4.35
CA LYS A 221 -3.13 -29.26 4.89
C LYS A 221 -3.61 -30.66 4.55
N THR A 222 -4.91 -30.81 4.27
CA THR A 222 -5.55 -32.10 3.97
C THR A 222 -5.61 -32.38 2.48
N SER A 223 -5.48 -31.36 1.62
CA SER A 223 -5.42 -31.54 0.17
C SER A 223 -4.09 -32.18 -0.25
N GLN A 224 -4.14 -33.03 -1.26
CA GLN A 224 -2.96 -33.64 -1.87
C GLN A 224 -2.23 -32.68 -2.82
N PHE A 225 -2.94 -31.70 -3.39
CA PHE A 225 -2.46 -30.86 -4.49
C PHE A 225 -2.40 -29.36 -4.15
N CYS A 226 -2.83 -28.97 -2.94
CA CYS A 226 -2.86 -27.59 -2.48
C CYS A 226 -2.21 -27.43 -1.09
N GLN A 227 -1.09 -28.12 -0.87
CA GLN A 227 -0.29 -27.95 0.35
C GLN A 227 0.63 -26.74 0.22
N ARG A 228 1.19 -26.27 1.34
CA ARG A 228 2.12 -25.13 1.37
C ARG A 228 3.25 -25.27 0.35
N LYS A 229 3.85 -26.47 0.25
CA LYS A 229 4.89 -26.77 -0.74
C LYS A 229 4.42 -26.56 -2.19
N ASP A 230 3.17 -26.88 -2.51
CA ASP A 230 2.63 -26.82 -3.87
C ASP A 230 2.34 -25.35 -4.23
N VAL A 231 1.85 -24.58 -3.27
CA VAL A 231 1.59 -23.15 -3.40
C VAL A 231 2.90 -22.33 -3.52
N ASP A 232 3.95 -22.72 -2.80
CA ASP A 232 5.27 -22.12 -2.94
C ASP A 232 5.92 -22.52 -4.28
N LEU A 233 5.67 -23.74 -4.78
CA LEU A 233 6.11 -24.18 -6.10
C LEU A 233 5.42 -23.39 -7.22
N ILE A 234 4.12 -23.07 -7.11
CA ILE A 234 3.42 -22.21 -8.07
C ILE A 234 4.14 -20.86 -8.22
N PHE A 235 4.53 -20.23 -7.11
CA PHE A 235 5.28 -18.97 -7.13
C PHE A 235 6.59 -19.09 -7.90
N ILE A 236 7.36 -20.15 -7.62
CA ILE A 236 8.66 -20.40 -8.28
C ILE A 236 8.47 -20.67 -9.78
N GLU A 237 7.50 -21.50 -10.15
CA GLU A 237 7.21 -21.86 -11.54
C GLU A 237 6.79 -20.66 -12.37
N VAL A 238 5.92 -19.80 -11.84
CA VAL A 238 5.46 -18.60 -12.53
C VAL A 238 6.62 -17.64 -12.77
N ASN A 239 7.41 -17.34 -11.73
CA ASN A 239 8.57 -16.46 -11.88
C ASN A 239 9.61 -17.04 -12.87
N ALA A 240 9.83 -18.36 -12.85
CA ALA A 240 10.73 -19.03 -13.78
C ALA A 240 10.24 -18.94 -15.23
N LYS A 241 8.93 -19.09 -15.48
CA LYS A 241 8.33 -18.98 -16.82
C LYS A 241 8.48 -17.57 -17.39
N SER A 242 8.23 -16.54 -16.59
CA SER A 242 8.42 -15.15 -17.04
C SER A 242 9.88 -14.85 -17.37
N LYS A 243 10.83 -15.34 -16.56
CA LYS A 243 12.27 -15.22 -16.84
C LYS A 243 12.69 -15.94 -18.12
N LEU A 244 12.12 -17.10 -18.41
CA LEU A 244 12.37 -17.83 -19.66
C LEU A 244 11.78 -17.08 -20.86
N ALA A 245 10.54 -16.59 -20.76
CA ALA A 245 9.92 -15.78 -21.80
C ALA A 245 10.73 -14.51 -22.10
N ALA A 246 11.21 -13.80 -21.08
CA ALA A 246 12.06 -12.63 -21.23
C ALA A 246 13.40 -12.95 -21.91
N ARG A 247 14.00 -14.12 -21.63
CA ARG A 247 15.24 -14.57 -22.29
C ARG A 247 15.05 -14.90 -23.76
N GLU A 248 13.94 -15.50 -24.14
CA GLU A 248 13.63 -15.78 -25.55
C GLU A 248 13.39 -14.48 -26.34
N ILE A 249 12.75 -13.49 -25.73
CA ILE A 249 12.59 -12.14 -26.33
C ILE A 249 13.95 -11.47 -26.52
N LYS A 250 14.88 -11.58 -25.55
CA LYS A 250 16.26 -11.05 -25.69
C LYS A 250 17.05 -11.65 -26.86
N LYS A 251 16.72 -12.87 -27.29
CA LYS A 251 17.39 -13.53 -28.44
C LYS A 251 16.92 -12.99 -29.78
N GLN A 252 15.74 -12.35 -29.86
CA GLN A 252 15.24 -11.77 -31.09
C GLN A 252 15.89 -10.39 -31.33
N PRO A 253 16.52 -10.16 -32.50
CA PRO A 253 17.31 -8.95 -32.75
C PRO A 253 16.47 -7.66 -32.81
N SER A 254 15.16 -7.75 -33.01
CA SER A 254 14.23 -6.62 -33.13
C SER A 254 13.56 -6.16 -31.83
N THR A 255 13.64 -6.95 -30.75
CA THR A 255 12.92 -6.72 -29.48
C THR A 255 13.86 -6.65 -28.27
N ARG A 256 15.17 -6.55 -28.52
CA ARG A 256 16.23 -6.50 -27.50
C ARG A 256 16.11 -5.30 -26.54
N GLU A 257 15.46 -4.22 -26.96
CA GLU A 257 15.19 -3.01 -26.16
C GLU A 257 14.01 -3.17 -25.18
N LEU A 258 13.10 -4.14 -25.38
CA LEU A 258 11.89 -4.34 -24.54
C LEU A 258 12.15 -5.25 -23.32
N ALA A 259 13.32 -5.88 -23.25
CA ALA A 259 13.58 -6.89 -22.24
C ALA A 259 14.15 -6.27 -20.97
N VAL A 260 13.26 -5.90 -20.04
CA VAL A 260 13.62 -5.46 -18.69
C VAL A 260 14.44 -6.54 -17.98
N ASP A 261 15.56 -6.15 -17.39
CA ASP A 261 16.47 -7.06 -16.71
C ASP A 261 15.84 -7.52 -15.38
N GLY A 262 15.26 -8.72 -15.36
CA GLY A 262 14.71 -9.37 -14.16
C GLY A 262 15.80 -9.85 -13.18
N GLY A 263 16.82 -9.03 -12.96
CA GLY A 263 17.92 -9.23 -12.02
C GLY A 263 17.55 -8.71 -10.63
N GLY A 264 16.52 -9.30 -10.05
CA GLY A 264 16.08 -9.04 -8.68
C GLY A 264 15.60 -10.33 -8.02
N GLU A 265 15.43 -10.29 -6.70
CA GLU A 265 14.85 -11.36 -5.89
C GLU A 265 13.56 -11.93 -6.52
N LEU A 266 13.22 -13.18 -6.20
CA LEU A 266 12.00 -13.79 -6.74
C LEU A 266 10.77 -12.98 -6.28
N SER A 267 10.05 -12.37 -7.22
CA SER A 267 8.83 -11.61 -6.98
C SER A 267 7.81 -11.81 -8.12
N LEU A 268 6.53 -11.67 -7.83
CA LEU A 268 5.46 -11.72 -8.82
C LEU A 268 5.02 -10.30 -9.18
N SER A 269 5.16 -9.95 -10.46
CA SER A 269 4.45 -8.83 -11.09
C SER A 269 2.93 -9.05 -11.09
N ARG A 270 2.16 -8.02 -11.47
CA ARG A 270 0.68 -8.11 -11.54
C ARG A 270 0.20 -9.25 -12.43
N LEU A 271 0.84 -9.44 -13.59
CA LEU A 271 0.50 -10.53 -14.52
C LEU A 271 0.81 -11.89 -13.90
N GLU A 272 2.00 -12.03 -13.32
CA GLU A 272 2.42 -13.25 -12.64
C GLU A 272 1.50 -13.60 -11.47
N PHE A 273 1.00 -12.59 -10.75
CA PHE A 273 0.02 -12.79 -9.71
C PHE A 273 -1.29 -13.37 -10.26
N TYR A 274 -1.85 -12.84 -11.36
CA TYR A 274 -3.04 -13.43 -12.00
C TYR A 274 -2.79 -14.85 -12.48
N GLN A 275 -1.65 -15.11 -13.10
CA GLN A 275 -1.29 -16.46 -13.53
C GLN A 275 -1.16 -17.43 -12.34
N ALA A 276 -0.62 -16.96 -11.21
CA ALA A 276 -0.52 -17.74 -9.99
C ALA A 276 -1.90 -18.06 -9.39
N LEU A 277 -2.87 -17.13 -9.47
CA LEU A 277 -4.25 -17.38 -9.03
C LEU A 277 -4.94 -18.47 -9.86
N VAL A 278 -4.80 -18.45 -11.19
CA VAL A 278 -5.35 -19.51 -12.06
C VAL A 278 -4.73 -20.86 -11.74
N ARG A 279 -3.39 -20.92 -11.57
CA ARG A 279 -2.69 -22.16 -11.14
C ARG A 279 -3.18 -22.64 -9.77
N LEU A 280 -3.42 -21.72 -8.85
CA LEU A 280 -3.89 -22.04 -7.51
C LEU A 280 -5.31 -22.61 -7.52
N ALA A 281 -6.22 -22.03 -8.33
CA ALA A 281 -7.57 -22.53 -8.52
C ALA A 281 -7.55 -23.97 -9.08
N ILE A 282 -6.76 -24.22 -10.12
CA ILE A 282 -6.58 -25.55 -10.71
C ILE A 282 -6.04 -26.54 -9.68
N CYS A 283 -4.99 -26.18 -8.94
CA CYS A 283 -4.41 -27.07 -7.93
C CYS A 283 -5.37 -27.35 -6.76
N LYS A 284 -6.22 -26.40 -6.41
CA LYS A 284 -7.15 -26.52 -5.28
C LYS A 284 -8.41 -27.31 -5.63
N TYR A 285 -9.07 -26.97 -6.73
CA TYR A 285 -10.41 -27.47 -7.05
C TYR A 285 -10.41 -28.48 -8.19
N VAL A 286 -9.61 -28.27 -9.23
CA VAL A 286 -9.62 -29.09 -10.45
C VAL A 286 -8.86 -30.39 -10.25
N LYS A 287 -7.59 -30.33 -9.79
CA LYS A 287 -6.79 -31.55 -9.53
C LYS A 287 -7.36 -32.43 -8.42
N GLY A 288 -8.13 -31.85 -7.51
CA GLY A 288 -8.86 -32.57 -6.47
C GLY A 288 -10.13 -33.26 -6.99
N GLY A 289 -10.58 -32.95 -8.20
CA GLY A 289 -11.84 -33.41 -8.77
C GLY A 289 -13.09 -32.80 -8.13
N GLU A 290 -12.95 -31.67 -7.42
CA GLU A 290 -14.09 -30.99 -6.78
C GLU A 290 -14.89 -30.16 -7.80
N ILE A 291 -14.20 -29.45 -8.69
CA ILE A 291 -14.78 -28.65 -9.76
C ILE A 291 -14.01 -29.01 -11.04
N PRO A 292 -14.65 -29.61 -12.06
CA PRO A 292 -13.97 -30.05 -13.28
C PRO A 292 -13.60 -28.88 -14.21
N ASP A 293 -14.45 -27.86 -14.25
CA ASP A 293 -14.30 -26.68 -15.10
C ASP A 293 -13.36 -25.64 -14.48
N VAL A 294 -12.47 -25.05 -15.30
CA VAL A 294 -11.42 -24.15 -14.80
C VAL A 294 -11.98 -22.77 -14.48
N SER A 295 -12.90 -22.24 -15.29
CA SER A 295 -13.56 -20.95 -15.10
C SER A 295 -14.37 -20.96 -13.79
N ASP A 296 -15.13 -22.02 -13.53
CA ASP A 296 -15.87 -22.25 -12.28
C ASP A 296 -14.92 -22.36 -11.07
N ALA A 297 -13.77 -23.03 -11.25
CA ALA A 297 -12.77 -23.15 -10.19
C ALA A 297 -12.13 -21.80 -9.83
N VAL A 298 -11.85 -20.96 -10.84
CA VAL A 298 -11.34 -19.61 -10.63
C VAL A 298 -12.40 -18.72 -9.98
N GLU A 299 -13.66 -18.81 -10.42
CA GLU A 299 -14.76 -18.06 -9.81
C GLU A 299 -14.95 -18.47 -8.36
N ARG A 300 -14.90 -19.77 -8.05
CA ARG A 300 -14.98 -20.25 -6.67
C ARG A 300 -13.84 -19.71 -5.82
N LEU A 301 -12.60 -19.74 -6.32
CA LEU A 301 -11.45 -19.23 -5.60
C LEU A 301 -11.62 -17.73 -5.28
N VAL A 302 -11.94 -16.90 -6.28
CA VAL A 302 -11.87 -15.46 -6.07
C VAL A 302 -13.18 -14.88 -5.52
N SER A 303 -14.34 -15.31 -6.03
CA SER A 303 -15.65 -14.80 -5.58
C SER A 303 -16.08 -15.39 -4.23
N THR A 304 -15.63 -16.61 -3.88
CA THR A 304 -16.01 -17.23 -2.60
C THR A 304 -14.89 -17.19 -1.58
N ASP A 305 -13.68 -17.66 -1.88
CA ASP A 305 -12.63 -17.71 -0.84
C ASP A 305 -12.04 -16.32 -0.57
N ILE A 306 -11.71 -15.58 -1.63
CA ILE A 306 -11.04 -14.28 -1.51
C ILE A 306 -12.02 -13.19 -1.08
N MET A 307 -13.14 -12.99 -1.79
CA MET A 307 -14.11 -11.93 -1.50
C MET A 307 -14.75 -12.04 -0.10
N ASN A 308 -15.22 -13.24 0.30
CA ASN A 308 -15.82 -13.40 1.63
C ASN A 308 -14.84 -13.08 2.76
N ARG A 309 -13.56 -13.38 2.56
CA ARG A 309 -12.51 -13.06 3.53
C ARG A 309 -12.04 -11.63 3.45
N ALA A 310 -11.99 -11.01 2.27
CA ALA A 310 -11.67 -9.59 2.12
C ALA A 310 -12.65 -8.73 2.93
N ILE A 311 -13.96 -9.02 2.84
CA ILE A 311 -15.00 -8.35 3.62
C ILE A 311 -14.81 -8.61 5.12
N ALA A 312 -14.53 -9.85 5.52
CA ALA A 312 -14.24 -10.17 6.92
C ALA A 312 -12.97 -9.44 7.43
N LEU A 313 -11.96 -9.31 6.58
CA LEU A 313 -10.70 -8.66 6.87
C LEU A 313 -10.87 -7.14 7.02
N GLU A 314 -11.81 -6.49 6.32
CA GLU A 314 -12.19 -5.09 6.52
C GLU A 314 -12.99 -4.86 7.82
N MET A 315 -13.78 -5.85 8.25
CA MET A 315 -14.72 -5.73 9.38
C MET A 315 -14.16 -6.21 10.74
N VAL A 316 -12.92 -6.69 10.82
CA VAL A 316 -12.34 -7.24 12.06
C VAL A 316 -11.68 -6.14 12.91
N VAL A 317 -12.11 -6.04 14.17
CA VAL A 317 -11.40 -5.33 15.24
C VAL A 317 -9.98 -5.88 15.34
N VAL A 318 -8.99 -5.03 15.05
CA VAL A 318 -7.58 -5.42 14.99
C VAL A 318 -7.04 -5.81 16.37
N ASP A 319 -6.61 -7.07 16.56
CA ASP A 319 -5.89 -7.48 17.77
C ASP A 319 -4.39 -7.17 17.64
N THR A 320 -4.00 -6.01 18.19
CA THR A 320 -2.64 -5.48 18.21
C THR A 320 -1.63 -6.32 19.01
N ARG A 321 -2.05 -7.42 19.63
CA ARG A 321 -1.13 -8.39 20.26
C ARG A 321 -0.51 -9.37 19.25
N THR A 322 -1.15 -9.56 18.10
CA THR A 322 -0.67 -10.43 17.01
C THR A 322 0.22 -9.64 16.04
N GLU A 323 1.20 -10.29 15.40
CA GLU A 323 2.05 -9.61 14.41
C GLU A 323 1.25 -9.09 13.20
N ILE A 324 0.24 -9.85 12.76
CA ILE A 324 -0.70 -9.45 11.69
C ILE A 324 -1.50 -8.23 12.14
N GLY A 325 -2.04 -8.23 13.36
CA GLY A 325 -2.78 -7.08 13.89
C GLY A 325 -1.89 -5.85 14.10
N LYS A 326 -0.63 -6.01 14.55
CA LYS A 326 0.33 -4.89 14.62
C LYS A 326 0.64 -4.31 13.26
N ARG A 327 0.79 -5.13 12.21
CA ARG A 327 1.02 -4.65 10.84
C ARG A 327 -0.20 -3.87 10.31
N ARG A 328 -1.41 -4.39 10.55
CA ARG A 328 -2.66 -3.76 10.10
C ARG A 328 -2.97 -2.46 10.87
N ASP A 329 -2.64 -2.40 12.16
CA ASP A 329 -2.73 -1.19 13.00
C ASP A 329 -1.63 -0.17 12.67
N ALA A 330 -0.47 -0.64 12.20
CA ALA A 330 0.65 0.21 11.79
C ALA A 330 0.45 0.85 10.40
N MET A 331 -0.50 0.38 9.60
CA MET A 331 -0.88 1.00 8.34
C MET A 331 -1.98 2.03 8.58
N ILE A 332 -1.67 3.27 8.26
CA ILE A 332 -2.64 4.35 8.37
C ILE A 332 -3.70 4.15 7.26
N GLN A 333 -4.97 4.06 7.63
CA GLN A 333 -6.08 4.02 6.67
C GLN A 333 -6.04 5.29 5.81
N PHE A 334 -6.62 5.27 4.60
CA PHE A 334 -6.60 6.43 3.70
C PHE A 334 -7.10 7.72 4.39
N GLN A 335 -8.15 7.64 5.21
CA GLN A 335 -8.64 8.79 5.98
C GLN A 335 -7.59 9.30 6.97
N GLY A 336 -6.91 8.39 7.67
CA GLY A 336 -5.80 8.73 8.55
C GLY A 336 -4.60 9.27 7.78
N PHE A 337 -4.29 8.75 6.60
CA PHE A 337 -3.23 9.25 5.72
C PHE A 337 -3.52 10.70 5.32
N MET A 338 -4.75 10.98 4.88
CA MET A 338 -5.19 12.32 4.53
C MET A 338 -5.15 13.26 5.74
N GLU A 339 -5.58 12.81 6.93
CA GLU A 339 -5.46 13.59 8.16
C GLU A 339 -4.00 13.86 8.52
N ALA A 340 -3.13 12.85 8.45
CA ALA A 340 -1.71 12.96 8.72
C ALA A 340 -1.03 13.90 7.73
N LEU A 341 -1.41 13.86 6.45
CA LEU A 341 -0.90 14.75 5.41
C LEU A 341 -1.33 16.20 5.64
N CYS A 342 -2.60 16.43 6.01
CA CYS A 342 -3.10 17.75 6.39
C CYS A 342 -2.34 18.30 7.61
N ARG A 343 -2.16 17.47 8.66
CA ARG A 343 -1.41 17.85 9.86
C ARG A 343 0.07 18.10 9.57
N ALA A 344 0.71 17.23 8.80
CA ALA A 344 2.11 17.40 8.38
C ALA A 344 2.31 18.68 7.58
N SER A 345 1.35 19.03 6.71
CA SER A 345 1.36 20.26 5.93
C SER A 345 1.33 21.52 6.81
N THR A 346 0.60 21.48 7.92
CA THR A 346 0.56 22.60 8.88
C THR A 346 1.82 22.74 9.75
N LEU A 347 2.59 21.66 9.89
CA LEU A 347 3.80 21.61 10.70
C LEU A 347 5.07 21.88 9.89
N LYS A 348 5.01 21.68 8.57
CA LYS A 348 6.15 21.89 7.67
C LYS A 348 6.46 23.38 7.57
N ALA A 349 7.71 23.74 7.84
CA ALA A 349 8.19 25.09 7.59
C ALA A 349 8.28 25.31 6.08
N LEU A 350 7.40 26.15 5.56
CA LEU A 350 7.19 26.39 4.13
C LEU A 350 7.35 27.88 3.82
N PRO A 351 7.82 28.25 2.61
CA PRO A 351 7.96 29.65 2.22
C PRO A 351 6.59 30.34 2.21
N THR A 352 6.59 31.64 2.51
CA THR A 352 5.40 32.49 2.41
C THR A 352 5.22 33.01 0.99
N ALA A 353 4.00 33.38 0.61
CA ALA A 353 3.73 33.98 -0.71
C ALA A 353 4.57 35.24 -0.99
N ALA A 354 4.90 36.02 0.06
CA ALA A 354 5.79 37.18 -0.05
C ALA A 354 7.24 36.78 -0.37
N GLU A 355 7.73 35.67 0.18
CA GLU A 355 9.08 35.16 -0.08
C GLU A 355 9.21 34.52 -1.46
N LEU A 356 8.17 33.83 -1.93
CA LEU A 356 8.08 33.34 -3.31
C LEU A 356 8.14 34.50 -4.29
N LYS A 357 7.30 35.53 -4.07
CA LYS A 357 7.26 36.73 -4.91
C LYS A 357 8.56 37.54 -4.88
N ALA A 358 9.20 37.65 -3.71
CA ALA A 358 10.47 38.38 -3.57
C ALA A 358 11.65 37.64 -4.22
N ALA A 359 11.62 36.30 -4.27
CA ALA A 359 12.61 35.49 -4.96
C ALA A 359 12.32 35.32 -6.46
N GLY A 360 11.13 35.70 -6.92
CA GLY A 360 10.72 35.50 -8.31
C GLY A 360 10.43 34.04 -8.66
N CYS A 361 10.14 33.20 -7.66
CA CYS A 361 9.82 31.78 -7.87
C CYS A 361 8.30 31.60 -7.97
N ASP A 362 7.86 30.77 -8.91
CA ASP A 362 6.43 30.54 -9.17
C ASP A 362 5.81 29.54 -8.17
N ASN A 363 6.62 28.64 -7.61
CA ASN A 363 6.16 27.60 -6.69
C ASN A 363 7.16 27.31 -5.56
N ALA A 364 6.68 26.64 -4.51
CA ALA A 364 7.49 26.28 -3.34
C ALA A 364 8.67 25.34 -3.65
N PRO A 365 8.55 24.33 -4.53
CA PRO A 365 9.66 23.46 -4.91
C PRO A 365 10.85 24.23 -5.51
N GLN A 366 10.58 25.10 -6.49
CA GLN A 366 11.61 25.93 -7.13
C GLN A 366 12.32 26.82 -6.10
N TRP A 367 11.56 27.44 -5.21
CA TRP A 367 12.12 28.27 -4.16
C TRP A 367 13.03 27.50 -3.21
N ILE A 368 12.66 26.27 -2.83
CA ILE A 368 13.45 25.41 -1.94
C ILE A 368 14.78 25.00 -2.61
N GLU A 369 14.77 24.73 -3.91
CA GLU A 369 15.98 24.38 -4.65
C GLU A 369 16.91 25.59 -4.84
N GLU A 370 16.37 26.74 -5.24
CA GLU A 370 17.13 27.97 -5.50
C GLU A 370 17.60 28.68 -4.22
N ASN A 371 16.91 28.46 -3.08
CA ASN A 371 17.21 29.11 -1.81
C ASN A 371 17.49 28.09 -0.68
N HIS A 372 18.17 26.99 -1.01
CA HIS A 372 18.43 25.88 -0.09
C HIS A 372 18.96 26.31 1.29
N ASP A 373 19.97 27.19 1.33
CA ASP A 373 20.55 27.66 2.60
C ASP A 373 19.54 28.45 3.45
N LYS A 374 18.68 29.25 2.82
CA LYS A 374 17.61 29.99 3.52
C LYS A 374 16.51 29.04 3.98
N TYR A 375 16.20 28.02 3.20
CA TYR A 375 15.23 27.00 3.57
C TYR A 375 15.70 26.20 4.80
N MET A 376 16.98 25.81 4.83
CA MET A 376 17.58 25.14 6.00
C MET A 376 17.56 26.03 7.25
N ALA A 377 17.78 27.34 7.10
CA ALA A 377 17.64 28.31 8.19
C ALA A 377 16.18 28.45 8.67
N ILE A 378 15.20 28.36 7.77
CA ILE A 378 13.78 28.43 8.10
C ILE A 378 13.29 27.16 8.81
N LEU A 379 13.79 25.98 8.45
CA LEU A 379 13.45 24.72 9.12
C LEU A 379 13.80 24.75 10.61
N SER A 380 14.87 25.45 11.00
CA SER A 380 15.29 25.60 12.40
C SER A 380 14.57 26.72 13.16
N THR A 381 13.99 27.70 12.46
CA THR A 381 13.41 28.92 13.08
C THR A 381 11.89 28.98 13.05
N ARG A 382 11.23 28.32 12.09
CA ARG A 382 9.76 28.35 11.90
C ARG A 382 9.07 27.04 12.28
N GLY A 383 9.66 26.25 13.18
CA GLY A 383 9.01 25.05 13.69
C GLY A 383 7.69 25.40 14.39
N THR A 384 6.57 24.93 13.86
CA THR A 384 5.26 25.09 14.50
C THR A 384 5.13 24.04 15.61
N PRO A 385 4.89 24.43 16.88
CA PRO A 385 4.59 23.48 17.96
C PRO A 385 3.42 22.54 17.61
N TRP A 386 3.45 21.32 18.13
CA TRP A 386 2.35 20.38 17.94
C TRP A 386 1.09 20.84 18.70
N GLY A 387 -0.07 20.82 18.04
CA GLY A 387 -1.37 21.05 18.67
C GLY A 387 -1.79 22.52 18.83
N ILE A 388 -1.11 23.45 18.16
CA ILE A 388 -1.58 24.83 18.01
C ILE A 388 -2.26 25.02 16.65
N ASP A 389 -3.17 26.00 16.57
CA ASP A 389 -3.81 26.34 15.32
C ASP A 389 -2.77 26.75 14.27
N PRO A 390 -2.92 26.28 13.03
CA PRO A 390 -1.94 26.54 11.98
C PRO A 390 -1.87 28.03 11.69
N VAL A 391 -0.65 28.57 11.61
CA VAL A 391 -0.37 29.99 11.32
C VAL A 391 -0.85 30.37 9.91
N ARG A 392 -1.00 29.38 9.04
CA ARG A 392 -1.36 29.52 7.62
C ARG A 392 -2.61 28.68 7.34
N PRO A 393 -3.47 29.08 6.39
CA PRO A 393 -4.57 28.23 5.95
C PRO A 393 -4.06 26.82 5.58
N VAL A 394 -4.81 25.81 6.01
CA VAL A 394 -4.45 24.40 5.77
C VAL A 394 -4.42 24.10 4.27
N GLU A 395 -5.34 24.67 3.51
CA GLU A 395 -5.43 24.54 2.05
C GLU A 395 -4.17 25.02 1.33
N GLU A 396 -3.68 26.22 1.66
CA GLU A 396 -2.45 26.78 1.08
C GLU A 396 -1.22 25.94 1.46
N SER A 397 -1.19 25.45 2.70
CA SER A 397 -0.07 24.63 3.16
C SER A 397 -0.06 23.25 2.53
N LEU A 398 -1.22 22.64 2.38
CA LEU A 398 -1.39 21.35 1.74
C LEU A 398 -1.02 21.43 0.26
N GLN A 399 -1.48 22.47 -0.45
CA GLN A 399 -1.13 22.68 -1.86
C GLN A 399 0.39 22.75 -2.05
N MET A 400 1.10 23.55 -1.25
CA MET A 400 2.56 23.65 -1.33
C MET A 400 3.27 22.32 -1.03
N VAL A 401 2.76 21.52 -0.09
CA VAL A 401 3.31 20.18 0.19
C VAL A 401 3.09 19.24 -0.99
N LEU A 402 1.90 19.25 -1.57
CA LEU A 402 1.58 18.45 -2.74
C LEU A 402 2.45 18.85 -3.93
N ASP A 403 2.70 20.14 -4.15
CA ASP A 403 3.61 20.62 -5.20
C ASP A 403 5.05 20.11 -4.98
N ILE A 404 5.52 20.08 -3.72
CA ILE A 404 6.84 19.52 -3.35
C ILE A 404 6.89 18.02 -3.61
N VAL A 405 5.83 17.29 -3.25
CA VAL A 405 5.74 15.84 -3.50
C VAL A 405 5.70 15.57 -5.00
N HIS A 406 4.87 16.28 -5.76
CA HIS A 406 4.79 16.18 -7.21
C HIS A 406 6.14 16.47 -7.88
N HIS A 407 6.84 17.53 -7.48
CA HIS A 407 8.16 17.87 -8.01
C HIS A 407 9.20 16.80 -7.68
N ALA A 408 9.20 16.28 -6.45
CA ALA A 408 10.11 15.22 -6.04
C ALA A 408 9.87 13.92 -6.83
N VAL A 409 8.60 13.54 -7.02
CA VAL A 409 8.20 12.39 -7.84
C VAL A 409 8.61 12.63 -9.30
N ALA A 410 8.23 13.75 -9.91
CA ALA A 410 8.60 14.08 -11.28
C ALA A 410 10.12 14.03 -11.51
N LYS A 411 10.92 14.53 -10.57
CA LYS A 411 12.40 14.47 -10.63
C LYS A 411 12.94 13.04 -10.54
N THR A 412 12.31 12.17 -9.73
CA THR A 412 12.67 10.74 -9.67
C THR A 412 12.27 10.01 -10.95
N THR A 413 11.13 10.35 -11.55
CA THR A 413 10.70 9.78 -12.85
C THR A 413 11.56 10.28 -14.01
N SER A 414 11.97 11.56 -14.02
CA SER A 414 12.88 12.13 -15.03
C SER A 414 14.30 11.57 -14.91
N SER A 415 14.76 11.29 -13.68
CA SER A 415 16.01 10.54 -13.45
C SER A 415 15.94 9.11 -13.98
N ALA A 416 14.76 8.49 -14.01
CA ALA A 416 14.55 7.18 -14.62
C ALA A 416 14.46 7.27 -16.17
N GLN A 417 13.95 8.38 -16.71
CA GLN A 417 13.85 8.65 -18.16
C GLN A 417 15.16 9.10 -18.83
N ALA A 418 16.24 9.35 -18.07
CA ALA A 418 17.57 9.55 -18.67
C ALA A 418 18.15 8.25 -19.30
N GLY A 419 17.49 7.11 -19.09
CA GLY A 419 17.50 5.99 -20.03
C GLY A 419 16.36 6.20 -21.04
N ASP A 420 16.74 6.62 -22.25
CA ASP A 420 15.83 6.96 -23.34
C ASP A 420 14.85 5.80 -23.65
N ILE A 421 13.59 5.92 -23.22
CA ILE A 421 12.49 5.09 -23.69
C ILE A 421 11.65 5.95 -24.62
N SER A 422 12.09 6.00 -25.87
CA SER A 422 11.26 6.41 -26.99
C SER A 422 10.17 5.35 -27.20
N VAL A 423 9.00 5.53 -26.55
CA VAL A 423 7.81 4.71 -26.82
C VAL A 423 7.28 5.08 -28.21
N ARG A 424 7.86 4.47 -29.25
CA ARG A 424 7.18 4.33 -30.54
C ARG A 424 6.14 3.23 -30.38
N SER A 425 4.88 3.64 -30.18
CA SER A 425 3.73 2.78 -30.39
C SER A 425 3.80 2.17 -31.80
N ARG A 426 4.09 0.88 -31.90
CA ARG A 426 3.82 0.09 -33.10
C ARG A 426 2.90 -1.05 -32.72
N VAL A 427 1.63 -0.81 -33.05
CA VAL A 427 0.59 -1.78 -33.38
C VAL A 427 1.17 -2.99 -34.12
N VAL A 428 0.80 -4.20 -33.67
CA VAL A 428 0.35 -5.43 -34.39
C VAL A 428 0.34 -6.54 -33.31
N SER A 429 -0.72 -7.29 -33.01
CA SER A 429 -1.78 -7.87 -33.87
C SER A 429 -3.18 -7.45 -33.43
N THR A 430 -3.75 -6.51 -34.17
CA THR A 430 -4.97 -5.78 -33.85
C THR A 430 -6.29 -6.50 -34.12
N GLU A 431 -6.30 -7.69 -34.72
CA GLU A 431 -7.59 -8.32 -35.10
C GLU A 431 -8.24 -9.11 -33.96
N GLN A 432 -7.48 -9.92 -33.22
CA GLN A 432 -8.01 -10.71 -32.11
C GLN A 432 -8.30 -9.82 -30.89
N ALA A 433 -7.40 -8.88 -30.58
CA ALA A 433 -7.57 -7.92 -29.49
C ALA A 433 -8.74 -6.95 -29.73
N MET A 434 -8.96 -6.47 -30.97
CA MET A 434 -10.15 -5.65 -31.24
C MET A 434 -11.44 -6.46 -31.20
N ARG A 435 -11.44 -7.75 -31.57
CA ARG A 435 -12.64 -8.60 -31.48
C ARG A 435 -13.02 -8.89 -30.03
N PHE A 436 -12.06 -9.25 -29.19
CA PHE A 436 -12.22 -9.43 -27.74
C PHE A 436 -12.77 -8.17 -27.05
N VAL A 437 -12.16 -7.00 -27.31
CA VAL A 437 -12.61 -5.70 -26.77
C VAL A 437 -14.01 -5.31 -27.28
N THR A 438 -14.35 -5.64 -28.54
CA THR A 438 -15.66 -5.30 -29.12
C THR A 438 -16.79 -6.15 -28.54
N LYS A 439 -16.52 -7.41 -28.21
CA LYS A 439 -17.52 -8.36 -27.69
C LYS A 439 -17.73 -8.23 -26.19
N LEU A 440 -16.67 -7.92 -25.44
CA LEU A 440 -16.76 -7.64 -24.00
C LEU A 440 -17.58 -6.38 -23.69
N LYS A 441 -17.47 -5.34 -24.52
CA LYS A 441 -18.38 -4.19 -24.49
C LYS A 441 -19.84 -4.52 -24.84
N GLY A 442 -20.12 -5.69 -25.42
CA GLY A 442 -21.46 -6.15 -25.75
C GLY A 442 -22.09 -7.08 -24.71
N ARG A 443 -21.31 -7.59 -23.75
CA ARG A 443 -21.75 -8.54 -22.69
C ARG A 443 -21.70 -7.97 -21.26
N GLY A 444 -20.97 -6.87 -21.03
CA GLY A 444 -21.10 -6.03 -19.82
C GLY A 444 -22.21 -5.00 -20.00
#